data_AF-A0AAU6WVV7-F1
#
_entry.id   AF-A0AAU6WVV7-F1
#
_cell.length_a   1.000
_cell.length_b   1.000
_cell.length_c   1.000
_cell.angle_alpha   90.00
_cell.angle_beta   90.00
_cell.angle_gamma   90.00
#
_symmetry.space_group_name_H-M   'P 1'
#
loop_
_entity.id
_entity.type
_entity.pdbx_description
1 polymer ?
#
loop_
_entity_poly.entity_id
_entity_poly.type
_entity_poly.pdbx_seq_one_letter_code
_entity_poly.pdbx_strand_id
1 'polypeptide(L)'
;MKNIFCLLLILFSSFSFAQKEFQPKGATMIETVDGDLDGDQIAEKVIVYNTKDITEFGNIREIQILKKPMENGRFWKSPEMPSLKAGTEE
;
A
#
# COMPACT_ATOMS: atom_id res chain seq x y z
N MET A 1 -5.51 -5.22 -44.91
CA MET A 1 -4.87 -5.95 -43.79
C MET A 1 -4.06 -5.06 -42.84
N LYS A 2 -3.45 -3.96 -43.31
CA LYS A 2 -2.61 -3.06 -42.47
C LYS A 2 -3.39 -2.28 -41.40
N ASN A 3 -4.64 -1.90 -41.68
CA ASN A 3 -5.47 -1.11 -40.75
C ASN A 3 -6.05 -1.95 -39.58
N ILE A 4 -6.21 -3.27 -39.77
CA ILE A 4 -6.70 -4.17 -38.72
C ILE A 4 -5.61 -4.39 -37.65
N PHE A 5 -4.35 -4.44 -38.08
CA PHE A 5 -3.21 -4.54 -37.17
C PHE A 5 -3.11 -3.32 -36.24
N CYS A 6 -3.31 -2.11 -36.76
CA CYS A 6 -3.32 -0.90 -35.95
C CYS A 6 -4.48 -0.87 -34.93
N LEU A 7 -5.65 -1.39 -35.29
CA LEU A 7 -6.80 -1.49 -34.38
C LEU A 7 -6.55 -2.46 -33.21
N LEU A 8 -5.83 -3.56 -33.45
CA LEU A 8 -5.46 -4.52 -32.40
C LEU A 8 -4.46 -3.93 -31.39
N LEU A 9 -3.55 -3.06 -31.84
CA LEU A 9 -2.57 -2.40 -30.96
C LEU A 9 -3.23 -1.41 -29.98
N ILE A 10 -4.32 -0.76 -30.38
CA ILE A 10 -5.06 0.17 -29.53
C ILE A 10 -5.85 -0.56 -28.43
N LEU A 11 -6.31 -1.79 -28.71
CA LEU A 11 -7.04 -2.61 -27.73
C LEU A 11 -6.13 -3.22 -26.65
N PHE A 12 -4.81 -3.30 -26.90
CA PHE A 12 -3.85 -3.85 -25.94
C PHE A 12 -3.33 -2.83 -24.92
N SER A 13 -3.47 -1.53 -25.17
CA SER A 13 -2.92 -0.47 -24.30
C SER A 13 -3.75 -0.19 -23.05
N SER A 14 -4.99 -0.69 -22.98
CA SER A 14 -5.87 -0.55 -21.82
C SER A 14 -5.60 -1.56 -20.70
N PHE A 15 -4.70 -2.53 -20.89
CA PHE A 15 -4.24 -3.44 -19.83
C PHE A 15 -3.17 -2.79 -18.96
N SER A 16 -3.47 -1.62 -18.40
CA SER A 16 -2.67 -1.04 -17.32
C SER A 16 -3.09 -1.70 -16.00
N PHE A 17 -2.32 -2.68 -15.54
CA PHE A 17 -2.47 -3.22 -14.20
C PHE A 17 -1.98 -2.17 -13.19
N ALA A 18 -2.91 -1.52 -12.50
CA ALA A 18 -2.57 -0.79 -11.29
C ALA A 18 -1.99 -1.78 -10.26
N GLN A 19 -0.87 -1.45 -9.64
CA GLN A 19 -0.30 -2.26 -8.58
C GLN A 19 -1.34 -2.36 -7.45
N LYS A 20 -1.77 -3.59 -7.14
CA LYS A 20 -2.70 -3.84 -6.05
C LYS A 20 -2.07 -3.36 -4.75
N GLU A 21 -2.77 -2.51 -4.03
CA GLU A 21 -2.40 -2.04 -2.69
C GLU A 21 -2.07 -3.26 -1.80
N PHE A 22 -0.94 -3.19 -1.09
CA PHE A 22 -0.44 -4.31 -0.29
C PHE A 22 -1.28 -4.46 0.98
N GLN A 23 -2.40 -5.17 0.87
CA GLN A 23 -3.18 -5.58 2.04
C GLN A 23 -2.72 -6.96 2.52
N PRO A 24 -2.32 -7.13 3.80
CA PRO A 24 -1.94 -8.43 4.33
C PRO A 24 -3.10 -9.43 4.24
N LYS A 25 -2.76 -10.71 3.98
CA LYS A 25 -3.78 -11.74 3.76
C LYS A 25 -4.66 -11.94 5.00
N GLY A 26 -5.96 -11.73 4.84
CA GLY A 26 -6.94 -11.89 5.91
C GLY A 26 -6.97 -10.72 6.91
N ALA A 27 -6.22 -9.65 6.64
CA ALA A 27 -6.26 -8.45 7.46
C ALA A 27 -7.38 -7.51 7.01
N THR A 28 -7.95 -6.75 7.94
CA THR A 28 -9.00 -5.74 7.67
C THR A 28 -8.45 -4.36 7.97
N MET A 29 -8.51 -3.46 6.99
CA MET A 29 -8.12 -2.06 7.16
C MET A 29 -9.09 -1.37 8.12
N ILE A 30 -8.56 -0.68 9.13
CA ILE A 30 -9.37 0.04 10.12
C ILE A 30 -9.24 1.55 9.99
N GLU A 31 -8.09 2.05 9.54
CA GLU A 31 -7.83 3.49 9.46
C GLU A 31 -6.73 3.78 8.43
N THR A 32 -6.89 4.93 7.75
CA THR A 32 -5.89 5.49 6.84
C THR A 32 -5.80 6.99 7.08
N VAL A 33 -4.58 7.49 7.30
CA VAL A 33 -4.30 8.92 7.52
C VAL A 33 -3.12 9.34 6.67
N ASP A 34 -3.19 10.55 6.10
CA ASP A 34 -2.07 11.19 5.41
C ASP A 34 -1.52 12.33 6.28
N GLY A 35 -0.20 12.44 6.40
CA GLY A 35 0.46 13.47 7.20
C GLY A 35 1.99 13.46 7.05
N ASP A 36 2.63 14.55 7.43
CA ASP A 36 4.10 14.67 7.48
C ASP A 36 4.59 14.16 8.84
N LEU A 37 5.07 12.93 8.88
CA LEU A 37 5.45 12.24 10.12
C LEU A 37 6.85 12.61 10.60
N ASP A 38 7.74 13.02 9.69
CA ASP A 38 9.15 13.30 9.98
C ASP A 38 9.54 14.78 9.82
N GLY A 39 8.63 15.63 9.35
CA GLY A 39 8.80 17.08 9.24
C GLY A 39 9.56 17.51 7.98
N ASP A 40 9.72 16.62 6.99
CA ASP A 40 10.47 16.91 5.76
C ASP A 40 9.61 17.51 4.63
N GLN A 41 8.35 17.86 4.93
CA GLN A 41 7.36 18.39 3.99
C GLN A 41 6.92 17.40 2.91
N ILE A 42 7.22 16.11 3.06
CA ILE A 42 6.68 15.02 2.25
C ILE A 42 5.63 14.30 3.09
N ALA A 43 4.39 14.28 2.63
CA ALA A 43 3.36 13.50 3.33
C ALA A 43 3.60 12.00 3.20
N GLU A 44 3.54 11.28 4.32
CA GLU A 44 3.38 9.84 4.42
C GLU A 44 1.89 9.45 4.51
N LYS A 45 1.58 8.27 3.99
CA LYS A 45 0.31 7.58 4.21
C LYS A 45 0.51 6.50 5.27
N VAL A 46 -0.22 6.58 6.37
CA VAL A 46 -0.30 5.54 7.40
C VAL A 46 -1.56 4.73 7.17
N ILE A 47 -1.42 3.41 7.12
CA ILE A 47 -2.54 2.47 7.02
C ILE A 47 -2.44 1.50 8.18
N VAL A 48 -3.54 1.36 8.92
CA VAL A 48 -3.64 0.44 10.05
C VAL A 48 -4.55 -0.72 9.68
N TYR A 49 -4.06 -1.94 9.88
CA TYR A 49 -4.82 -3.16 9.69
C TYR A 49 -4.98 -3.91 11.01
N ASN A 50 -6.16 -4.45 11.27
CA ASN A 50 -6.27 -5.62 12.15
C ASN A 50 -5.83 -6.84 11.36
N THR A 51 -4.87 -7.59 11.89
CA THR A 51 -4.49 -8.89 11.32
C THR A 51 -5.58 -9.92 11.59
N LYS A 52 -5.44 -11.11 10.99
CA LYS A 52 -6.31 -12.26 11.29
C LYS A 52 -6.09 -12.83 12.71
N ASP A 53 -4.98 -12.50 13.35
CA ASP A 53 -4.56 -13.09 14.61
C ASP A 53 -5.07 -12.23 15.77
N ILE A 54 -5.62 -12.89 16.80
CA ILE A 54 -6.24 -12.27 17.98
C ILE A 54 -5.56 -12.83 19.22
N THR A 55 -5.28 -11.96 20.18
CA THR A 55 -4.76 -12.29 21.51
C THR A 55 -5.83 -12.05 22.57
N GLU A 56 -5.58 -12.45 23.81
CA GLU A 56 -6.45 -12.11 24.94
C GLU A 56 -6.61 -10.60 25.17
N PHE A 57 -5.66 -9.80 24.69
CA PHE A 57 -5.66 -8.34 24.76
C PHE A 57 -6.32 -7.67 23.53
N GLY A 58 -6.80 -8.46 22.57
CA GLY A 58 -7.50 -7.99 21.36
C GLY A 58 -6.75 -8.29 20.06
N ASN A 59 -7.09 -7.54 19.01
CA ASN A 59 -6.56 -7.76 17.66
C ASN A 59 -5.08 -7.35 17.58
N ILE A 60 -4.23 -8.23 17.01
CA ILE A 60 -2.89 -7.82 16.59
C ILE A 60 -3.04 -6.88 15.40
N ARG A 61 -2.30 -5.77 15.42
CA ARG A 61 -2.32 -4.77 14.34
C ARG A 61 -1.02 -4.78 13.55
N GLU A 62 -1.16 -4.58 12.26
CA GLU A 62 -0.05 -4.25 11.37
C GLU A 62 -0.22 -2.81 10.92
N ILE A 63 0.83 -2.01 11.06
CA ILE A 63 0.88 -0.62 10.61
C ILE A 63 1.81 -0.54 9.42
N GLN A 64 1.33 0.01 8.32
CA GLN A 64 2.12 0.29 7.14
C GLN A 64 2.26 1.80 6.98
N ILE A 65 3.49 2.27 6.78
CA ILE A 65 3.80 3.67 6.52
C ILE A 65 4.36 3.74 5.11
N LEU A 66 3.71 4.50 4.24
CA LEU A 66 4.11 4.62 2.85
C LEU A 66 4.57 6.05 2.58
N LYS A 67 5.74 6.22 1.97
CA LYS A 67 6.27 7.53 1.56
C LYS A 67 6.22 7.66 0.05
N LYS A 68 5.81 8.83 -0.45
CA LYS A 68 5.85 9.15 -1.88
C LYS A 68 7.30 9.52 -2.24
N PRO A 69 7.95 8.81 -3.18
CA PRO A 69 9.22 9.29 -3.71
C PRO A 69 8.98 10.60 -4.47
N MET A 70 9.81 11.62 -4.21
CA MET A 70 9.74 12.91 -4.92
C MET A 70 10.00 12.76 -6.43
N GLU A 71 10.77 11.75 -6.84
CA GLU A 71 11.05 11.49 -8.26
C GLU A 71 9.88 10.76 -8.94
N ASN A 72 9.23 11.47 -9.84
CA ASN A 72 8.42 10.96 -10.95
C ASN A 72 7.00 10.45 -10.65
N GLY A 73 6.33 11.07 -9.68
CA GLY A 73 4.86 11.19 -9.67
C GLY A 73 4.08 9.88 -9.68
N ARG A 74 4.71 8.73 -9.38
CA ARG A 74 4.05 7.43 -9.41
C ARG A 74 4.58 6.51 -8.31
N PHE A 75 3.60 6.11 -7.50
CA PHE A 75 3.60 5.04 -6.50
C PHE A 75 4.20 5.38 -5.13
N TRP A 76 3.35 5.23 -4.11
CA TRP A 76 3.75 5.09 -2.72
C TRP A 76 4.62 3.84 -2.59
N LYS A 77 5.84 3.99 -2.05
CA LYS A 77 6.67 2.84 -1.72
C LYS A 77 6.56 2.60 -0.22
N SER A 78 6.33 1.35 0.16
CA SER A 78 6.71 0.94 1.52
C SER A 78 8.22 1.15 1.60
N PRO A 79 8.73 1.93 2.56
CA PRO A 79 10.15 1.88 2.86
C PRO A 79 10.50 0.43 3.19
N GLU A 80 11.78 0.05 3.06
CA GLU A 80 12.32 -1.23 3.56
C GLU A 80 12.24 -1.33 5.10
N MET A 81 11.26 -0.68 5.73
CA MET A 81 11.00 -0.79 7.15
C MET A 81 10.29 -2.11 7.45
N PRO A 82 10.72 -2.81 8.51
CA PRO A 82 10.07 -4.03 8.95
C PRO A 82 8.60 -3.74 9.32
N SER A 83 7.71 -4.67 8.98
CA SER A 83 6.34 -4.63 9.51
C SER A 83 6.40 -4.70 11.03
N LEU A 84 5.97 -3.62 11.68
CA LEU A 84 5.90 -3.57 13.14
C LEU A 84 4.66 -4.35 13.57
N LYS A 85 4.88 -5.56 14.07
CA LYS A 85 3.85 -6.32 14.78
C LYS A 85 3.89 -5.88 16.25
N ALA A 86 2.89 -5.11 16.66
CA ALA A 86 2.68 -4.88 18.08
C ALA A 86 2.00 -6.13 18.67
N GLY A 87 2.81 -7.01 19.26
CA GLY A 87 2.37 -8.03 20.20
C GLY A 87 2.86 -7.64 21.58
N THR A 88 1.99 -7.70 22.59
CA THR A 88 2.42 -7.65 23.99
C THR A 88 3.18 -8.95 24.29
N GLU A 89 4.48 -8.84 24.53
CA GLU A 89 5.28 -9.92 25.12
C GLU A 89 5.01 -9.91 26.63
N GLU A 90 4.65 -11.06 27.20
CA GLU A 90 4.59 -11.31 28.65
C GLU A 90 5.98 -11.54 29.25
#